data_AF-A0A8C5LGN3-F1
#
_entry.id   AF-A0A8C5LGN3-F1
#
_cell.length_a   1.000
_cell.length_b   1.000
_cell.length_c   1.000
_cell.angle_alpha   90.00
_cell.angle_beta   90.00
_cell.angle_gamma   90.00
#
_symmetry.space_group_name_H-M   'P 1'
#
loop_
_entity.id
_entity.type
_entity.pdbx_description
1 polymer ?
#
loop_
_entity_poly.entity_id
_entity_poly.type
_entity_poly.pdbx_seq_one_letter_code
_entity_poly.pdbx_strand_id
1 'polypeptide(L)'
;MAAQEWDWFQREELIGQISDIRVQNLQVERENVQKRTFTRWINLHLEKCNPPLEVTDLFVDIQDGKILMALLEVLSGRNGPFRPLRCRWLYIILHAHTSFTSSSSGRRSCRRKC
;
A
#
# COMPACT_ATOMS: atom_id res chain seq x y z
N MET A 1 -23.87 50.57 20.31
CA MET A 1 -22.57 50.20 19.73
C MET A 1 -22.36 48.69 19.62
N ALA A 2 -22.96 47.84 20.47
CA ALA A 2 -22.76 46.39 20.41
C ALA A 2 -23.32 45.68 19.16
N ALA A 3 -24.47 46.10 18.60
CA ALA A 3 -25.15 45.35 17.53
C ALA A 3 -24.34 45.19 16.22
N GLN A 4 -23.41 46.10 15.94
CA GLN A 4 -22.60 46.07 14.72
C GLN A 4 -21.34 45.20 14.86
N GLU A 5 -20.91 44.95 16.09
CA GLU A 5 -19.76 44.12 16.43
C GLU A 5 -20.11 42.62 16.32
N TRP A 6 -21.32 42.25 16.77
CA TRP A 6 -21.84 40.88 16.63
C TRP A 6 -22.07 40.45 15.16
N ASP A 7 -22.52 41.36 14.29
CA ASP A 7 -22.62 41.13 12.83
C ASP A 7 -21.24 40.87 12.20
N TRP A 8 -20.21 41.57 12.69
CA TRP A 8 -18.84 41.35 12.27
C TRP A 8 -18.33 39.96 12.64
N PHE A 9 -18.58 39.50 13.88
CA PHE A 9 -18.21 38.15 14.31
C PHE A 9 -18.89 37.05 13.50
N GLN A 10 -20.18 37.20 13.19
CA GLN A 10 -20.91 36.22 12.36
C GLN A 10 -20.36 36.15 10.93
N ARG A 11 -19.90 37.27 10.38
CA ARG A 11 -19.26 37.31 9.06
C ARG A 11 -17.90 36.62 9.07
N GLU A 12 -17.08 36.84 10.09
CA GLU A 12 -15.79 36.15 10.21
C GLU A 12 -15.96 34.64 10.37
N GLU A 13 -16.94 34.21 11.16
CA GLU A 13 -17.27 32.79 11.30
C GLU A 13 -17.71 32.17 9.96
N LEU A 14 -18.58 32.86 9.22
CA LEU A 14 -19.00 32.42 7.89
C LEU A 14 -17.82 32.34 6.90
N ILE A 15 -16.93 33.33 6.93
CA ILE A 15 -15.71 33.34 6.10
C ILE A 15 -14.80 32.15 6.47
N GLY A 16 -14.66 31.87 7.77
CA GLY A 16 -13.93 30.70 8.27
C GLY A 16 -14.52 29.40 7.74
N GLN A 17 -15.82 29.20 7.88
CA GLN A 17 -16.52 28.00 7.39
C GLN A 17 -16.36 27.82 5.87
N ILE A 18 -16.50 28.89 5.09
CA ILE A 18 -16.31 28.83 3.63
C ILE A 18 -14.86 28.48 3.28
N SER A 19 -13.89 29.06 4.00
CA SER A 19 -12.48 28.74 3.84
C SER A 19 -12.20 27.26 4.14
N ASP A 20 -12.74 26.73 5.24
CA ASP A 20 -12.55 25.34 5.65
C ASP A 20 -13.13 24.36 4.64
N ILE A 21 -14.36 24.62 4.15
CA ILE A 21 -14.98 23.83 3.09
C ILE A 21 -14.11 23.84 1.83
N ARG A 22 -13.57 25.01 1.46
CA ARG A 22 -12.70 25.11 0.28
C ARG A 22 -11.41 24.33 0.46
N VAL A 23 -10.77 24.41 1.63
CA VAL A 23 -9.56 23.66 1.93
C VAL A 23 -9.82 22.15 1.88
N GLN A 24 -10.92 21.69 2.48
CA GLN A 24 -11.32 20.27 2.43
C GLN A 24 -11.56 19.80 0.99
N ASN A 25 -12.31 20.55 0.18
CA ASN A 25 -12.56 20.20 -1.22
C ASN A 25 -11.26 20.11 -2.03
N LEU A 26 -10.34 21.07 -1.84
CA LEU A 26 -9.03 21.05 -2.50
C LEU A 26 -8.21 19.84 -2.06
N GLN A 27 -8.33 19.42 -0.81
CA GLN A 27 -7.62 18.24 -0.31
C GLN A 27 -8.18 16.95 -0.92
N VAL A 28 -9.50 16.78 -0.97
CA VAL A 28 -10.15 15.65 -1.64
C VAL A 28 -9.76 15.57 -3.12
N GLU A 29 -9.75 16.70 -3.82
CA GLU A 29 -9.34 16.74 -5.23
C GLU A 29 -7.86 16.35 -5.39
N ARG A 30 -6.97 16.82 -4.52
CA ARG A 30 -5.56 16.44 -4.54
C ARG A 30 -5.37 14.94 -4.32
N GLU A 31 -6.08 14.37 -3.35
CA GLU A 31 -6.05 12.93 -3.05
C GLU A 31 -6.55 12.10 -4.23
N ASN A 32 -7.65 12.54 -4.88
CA ASN A 32 -8.19 11.90 -6.07
C ASN A 32 -7.22 11.96 -7.26
N VAL A 33 -6.61 13.11 -7.50
CA VAL A 33 -5.62 13.29 -8.58
C VAL A 33 -4.38 12.44 -8.31
N GLN A 34 -3.89 12.41 -7.08
CA GLN A 34 -2.77 11.56 -6.68
C GLN A 34 -3.10 10.08 -6.88
N LYS A 35 -4.27 9.62 -6.41
CA LYS A 35 -4.72 8.23 -6.58
C LYS A 35 -4.77 7.86 -8.06
N ARG A 36 -5.44 8.66 -8.89
CA ARG A 36 -5.56 8.40 -10.35
C ARG A 36 -4.21 8.38 -11.05
N THR A 37 -3.35 9.35 -10.74
CA THR A 37 -2.02 9.46 -11.34
C THR A 37 -1.17 8.24 -10.98
N PHE A 38 -1.19 7.85 -9.70
CA PHE A 38 -0.42 6.72 -9.23
C PHE A 38 -0.94 5.38 -9.77
N THR A 39 -2.26 5.16 -9.78
CA THR A 39 -2.87 3.98 -10.40
C THR A 39 -2.50 3.87 -11.88
N ARG A 40 -2.59 4.97 -12.64
CA ARG A 40 -2.24 4.97 -14.06
C ARG A 40 -0.75 4.69 -14.28
N TRP A 41 0.10 5.26 -13.44
CA TRP A 41 1.54 5.04 -13.50
C TRP A 41 1.89 3.58 -13.20
N ILE A 42 1.24 2.94 -12.22
CA ILE A 42 1.41 1.52 -11.95
C ILE A 42 0.98 0.69 -13.16
N ASN A 43 -0.21 0.94 -13.71
CA ASN A 43 -0.73 0.17 -14.85
C ASN A 43 0.18 0.28 -16.08
N LEU A 44 0.78 1.45 -16.34
CA LEU A 44 1.77 1.63 -17.42
C LEU A 44 3.00 0.73 -17.27
N HIS A 45 3.42 0.44 -16.04
CA HIS A 45 4.55 -0.46 -15.77
C HIS A 45 4.12 -1.93 -15.76
N LEU A 46 2.94 -2.23 -15.24
CA LEU A 46 2.42 -3.60 -15.16
C LEU A 46 1.99 -4.17 -16.52
N GLU A 47 1.66 -3.33 -17.51
CA GLU A 47 1.44 -3.75 -18.90
C GLU A 47 2.66 -4.50 -19.47
N LYS A 48 3.86 -4.15 -19.00
CA LYS A 48 5.12 -4.77 -19.46
C LYS A 48 5.38 -6.13 -18.80
N CYS A 49 4.61 -6.49 -17.76
CA CYS A 49 4.73 -7.78 -17.09
C CYS A 49 4.16 -8.91 -17.96
N ASN A 50 4.73 -10.10 -17.79
CA ASN A 50 4.21 -11.34 -18.36
C ASN A 50 3.94 -12.34 -17.22
N PRO A 51 2.68 -12.67 -16.90
CA PRO A 51 1.43 -12.18 -17.50
C PRO A 51 1.11 -10.71 -17.19
N PRO A 52 0.30 -10.03 -18.01
CA PRO A 52 -0.10 -8.65 -17.77
C PRO A 52 -0.92 -8.54 -16.49
N LEU A 53 -0.63 -7.50 -15.72
CA LEU A 53 -1.31 -7.19 -14.45
C LEU A 53 -1.97 -5.82 -14.58
N GLU A 54 -3.10 -5.63 -13.92
CA GLU A 54 -3.82 -4.36 -13.89
C GLU A 54 -4.32 -4.09 -12.46
N VAL A 55 -4.23 -2.83 -12.05
CA VAL A 55 -4.79 -2.32 -10.80
C VAL A 55 -6.11 -1.65 -11.10
N THR A 56 -7.17 -2.14 -10.44
CA THR A 56 -8.53 -1.59 -10.51
C THR A 56 -8.85 -0.76 -9.27
N ASP A 57 -8.53 -1.26 -8.08
CA ASP A 57 -8.56 -0.51 -6.84
C ASP A 57 -7.21 -0.57 -6.13
N LEU A 58 -6.50 0.56 -6.18
CA LEU A 58 -5.17 0.74 -5.60
C LEU A 58 -5.06 0.21 -4.17
N PHE A 59 -6.05 0.48 -3.32
CA PHE A 59 -5.96 0.13 -1.90
C PHE A 59 -6.23 -1.34 -1.62
N VAL A 60 -6.99 -2.01 -2.47
CA VAL A 60 -7.27 -3.44 -2.34
C VAL A 60 -6.13 -4.24 -2.98
N ASP A 61 -5.77 -3.87 -4.20
CA ASP A 61 -4.85 -4.64 -5.04
C ASP A 61 -3.40 -4.60 -4.52
N ILE A 62 -3.00 -3.54 -3.79
CA ILE A 62 -1.66 -3.44 -3.18
C ILE A 62 -1.53 -4.24 -1.86
N GLN A 63 -2.63 -4.57 -1.17
CA GLN A 63 -2.56 -5.23 0.16
C GLN A 63 -1.81 -6.57 0.13
N ASP A 64 -2.02 -7.35 -0.92
CA ASP A 64 -1.36 -8.64 -1.12
C ASP A 64 0.15 -8.53 -1.39
N GLY A 65 0.66 -7.31 -1.66
CA GLY A 65 2.05 -7.04 -1.99
C GLY A 65 2.50 -7.52 -3.37
N LYS A 66 1.71 -8.34 -4.08
CA LYS A 66 2.03 -8.92 -5.39
C LYS A 66 2.33 -7.84 -6.44
N ILE A 67 1.51 -6.80 -6.49
CA ILE A 67 1.68 -5.68 -7.42
C ILE A 67 2.94 -4.88 -7.11
N LEU A 68 3.23 -4.64 -5.82
CA LEU A 68 4.45 -3.95 -5.42
C LEU A 68 5.69 -4.73 -5.85
N MET A 69 5.68 -6.07 -5.70
CA MET A 69 6.77 -6.93 -6.13
C MET A 69 6.95 -6.91 -7.65
N ALA A 70 5.86 -7.00 -8.42
CA ALA A 70 5.91 -6.91 -9.88
C ALA A 70 6.44 -5.56 -10.35
N LEU A 71 5.97 -4.47 -9.74
CA LEU A 71 6.42 -3.11 -10.01
C LEU A 71 7.93 -2.95 -9.74
N LEU A 72 8.42 -3.45 -8.60
CA LEU A 72 9.86 -3.41 -8.28
C LEU A 72 10.69 -4.19 -9.30
N GLU A 73 10.21 -5.33 -9.78
CA GLU A 73 10.90 -6.12 -10.81
C GLU A 73 11.00 -5.34 -12.13
N VAL A 74 9.91 -4.73 -12.60
CA VAL A 74 9.90 -3.87 -13.79
C VAL A 74 10.80 -2.65 -13.65
N LEU A 75 10.72 -1.94 -12.52
CA LEU A 75 11.54 -0.75 -12.27
C LEU A 75 13.04 -1.07 -12.13
N SER A 76 13.37 -2.27 -11.65
CA SER A 76 14.77 -2.73 -11.56
C SER A 76 15.40 -3.09 -12.91
N GLY A 77 14.66 -3.01 -14.01
CA GLY A 77 15.14 -3.36 -15.36
C GLY A 77 15.32 -4.87 -15.59
N ARG A 78 14.90 -5.70 -14.63
CA ARG A 78 14.84 -7.16 -14.77
C ARG A 78 13.49 -7.53 -15.37
N ASN A 79 13.37 -7.37 -16.69
CA ASN A 79 12.18 -7.75 -17.47
C ASN A 79 12.06 -9.29 -17.62
N GLY A 80 12.28 -10.04 -16.55
CA GLY A 80 12.12 -11.49 -16.53
C GLY A 80 10.65 -11.87 -16.31
N PRO A 81 10.23 -13.09 -16.70
CA PRO A 81 8.89 -13.57 -16.39
C PRO A 81 8.66 -13.55 -14.88
N PHE A 82 7.47 -13.13 -14.44
CA PHE A 82 7.08 -13.14 -13.03
C PHE A 82 7.29 -14.56 -12.47
N ARG A 83 8.31 -14.73 -11.62
CA ARG A 83 8.64 -16.03 -11.01
C ARG A 83 8.09 -16.04 -9.59
N PRO A 84 6.89 -16.60 -9.33
CA PRO A 84 6.38 -16.75 -7.96
C PRO A 84 7.34 -17.54 -7.06
N LEU A 85 8.23 -18.34 -7.65
CA LEU A 85 9.29 -19.08 -6.97
C LEU A 85 10.34 -18.18 -6.28
N ARG A 86 10.62 -16.95 -6.76
CA ARG A 86 11.55 -16.02 -6.07
C ARG A 86 10.93 -15.42 -4.80
N CYS A 87 9.60 -15.28 -4.77
CA CYS A 87 8.85 -14.90 -3.57
C CYS A 87 8.61 -16.10 -2.64
N ARG A 88 8.65 -17.34 -3.16
CA ARG A 88 8.55 -18.56 -2.33
C ARG A 88 9.76 -18.73 -1.42
N TRP A 89 10.96 -18.28 -1.82
CA TRP A 89 12.11 -18.22 -0.90
C TRP A 89 11.88 -17.22 0.25
N LEU A 90 11.30 -16.04 -0.03
CA LEU A 90 10.99 -15.06 1.01
C LEU A 90 9.86 -15.53 1.94
N TYR A 91 8.83 -16.18 1.37
CA TYR A 91 7.73 -16.80 2.11
C TYR A 91 8.21 -17.99 2.97
N ILE A 92 9.08 -18.86 2.46
CA ILE A 92 9.68 -19.95 3.22
C ILE A 92 10.56 -19.40 4.35
N ILE A 93 11.32 -18.32 4.14
CA ILE A 93 12.15 -17.73 5.19
C ILE A 93 11.29 -17.10 6.31
N LEU A 94 10.21 -16.38 5.97
CA LEU A 94 9.28 -15.84 6.97
C LEU A 94 8.53 -16.95 7.73
N HIS A 95 8.14 -18.04 7.08
CA HIS A 95 7.41 -19.15 7.72
C HIS A 95 8.31 -20.19 8.40
N ALA A 96 9.57 -20.35 8.01
CA ALA A 96 10.51 -21.29 8.65
C ALA A 96 10.93 -20.80 10.06
N HIS A 97 10.98 -19.49 10.30
CA HIS A 97 11.25 -18.95 11.64
C HIS A 97 10.12 -19.24 12.64
N THR A 98 8.86 -19.28 12.20
CA THR A 98 7.70 -19.64 13.04
C THR A 98 7.64 -21.14 13.38
N SER A 99 8.24 -22.02 12.58
CA SER A 99 8.29 -23.47 12.86
C SER A 99 9.50 -23.90 13.68
N PHE A 100 10.61 -23.15 13.63
CA PHE A 100 11.83 -23.49 14.38
C PHE A 100 11.75 -23.13 15.88
N THR A 101 10.93 -22.17 16.28
CA THR A 101 10.75 -21.79 17.70
C THR A 101 9.79 -22.70 18.47
N SER A 102 9.01 -23.56 17.79
CA SER A 102 8.11 -24.52 18.45
C SER A 102 8.74 -25.92 18.64
N SER A 103 9.94 -26.17 18.13
CA SER A 103 10.57 -27.50 18.16
C SER A 103 11.91 -27.56 18.92
N SER A 104 12.26 -26.54 19.70
CA SER A 104 13.47 -26.54 20.56
C SER A 104 13.21 -26.90 22.03
N SER A 105 11.99 -27.28 22.42
CA SER A 105 11.68 -27.88 23.72
C SER A 105 11.34 -29.36 23.59
N GLY A 106 12.32 -30.18 23.17
CA GLY A 106 12.11 -31.60 22.93
C GLY A 106 13.41 -32.40 22.97
N ARG A 107 14.24 -32.22 24.00
CA ARG A 107 15.26 -33.22 24.35
C ARG A 107 14.52 -34.54 24.63
N ARG A 108 14.78 -35.58 23.83
CA ARG A 108 14.78 -36.98 24.29
C ARG A 108 15.37 -37.91 23.22
N SER A 109 16.65 -38.25 23.45
CA SER A 109 17.23 -39.60 23.36
C SER A 109 16.51 -40.64 22.49
N CYS A 110 17.14 -41.07 21.40
CA CYS A 110 17.06 -42.46 20.94
C CYS A 110 18.37 -42.89 20.27
N ARG A 111 19.19 -43.52 21.11
CA ARG A 111 20.15 -44.62 20.88
C ARG A 111 20.17 -45.21 19.46
N ARG A 112 21.37 -45.21 18.86
CA ARG A 112 21.77 -46.08 17.75
C ARG A 112 21.50 -47.54 18.10
N LYS A 113 20.95 -48.31 17.16
CA LYS A 113 20.98 -49.78 17.17
C LYS A 113 21.34 -50.27 15.76
N CYS A 114 22.55 -50.82 15.68
CA CYS A 114 22.77 -52.05 14.93
C CYS A 114 22.01 -53.20 15.61
#